data_AF-A0A9D9Y845-F1
#
_entry.id   AF-A0A9D9Y845-F1
#
_cell.length_a   1.000
_cell.length_b   1.000
_cell.length_c   1.000
_cell.angle_alpha   90.00
_cell.angle_beta   90.00
_cell.angle_gamma   90.00
#
_symmetry.space_group_name_H-M   'P 1'
#
loop_
_entity.id
_entity.type
_entity.pdbx_description
1 polymer ?
#
loop_
_entity_poly.entity_id
_entity_poly.type
_entity_poly.pdbx_seq_one_letter_code
_entity_poly.pdbx_strand_id
1 'polypeptide(L)' 'MEGKTGSKAKLGYNGYQLHCPAHSDKRASLSVTQDETGKILFHCHAGCNFKDLCWTLNIKPQQLFPQTS' A
#
# COMPACT_ATOMS: atom_id res chain seq x y z
N MET A 1 5.37 19.99 21.73
CA MET A 1 5.62 19.94 20.27
C MET A 1 4.65 18.95 19.68
N GLU A 2 3.54 19.46 19.15
CA GLU A 2 2.39 18.68 18.74
C GLU A 2 2.65 17.99 17.40
N GLY A 3 2.81 16.66 17.43
CA GLY A 3 2.90 15.83 16.23
C GLY A 3 1.53 15.72 15.57
N LYS A 4 1.23 16.61 14.62
CA LYS A 4 0.05 16.47 13.76
C LYS A 4 0.31 15.36 12.73
N THR A 5 -0.21 14.17 13.01
CA THR A 5 -0.45 13.11 12.02
C THR A 5 -1.46 13.62 11.00
N GLY A 6 -0.99 14.35 9.99
CA GLY A 6 -1.80 14.91 8.93
C GLY A 6 -2.13 13.88 7.86
N SER A 7 -3.14 13.05 8.10
CA SER A 7 -3.82 12.30 7.03
C SER A 7 -4.61 13.29 6.17
N LYS A 8 -3.94 14.01 5.26
CA LYS A 8 -4.63 14.73 4.19
C LYS A 8 -5.13 13.71 3.17
N ALA A 9 -6.30 13.12 3.44
CA ALA A 9 -7.04 12.38 2.42
C ALA A 9 -7.67 13.42 1.46
N LYS A 10 -6.96 13.72 0.37
CA LYS A 10 -7.46 14.47 -0.77
C LYS A 10 -8.48 13.59 -1.50
N LEU A 11 -9.65 14.13 -1.82
CA LEU A 11 -10.67 13.42 -2.57
C LEU A 11 -10.13 13.08 -3.98
N GLY A 12 -10.05 11.79 -4.31
CA GLY A 12 -9.93 11.33 -5.70
C GLY A 12 -8.85 10.29 -6.03
N TYR A 13 -8.61 9.28 -5.19
CA TYR A 13 -7.75 8.16 -5.57
C TYR A 13 -8.40 6.80 -5.29
N ASN A 14 -8.50 5.97 -6.33
CA ASN A 14 -9.05 4.62 -6.26
C ASN A 14 -8.18 3.74 -5.36
N GLY A 15 -8.64 3.52 -4.13
CA GLY A 15 -8.14 2.45 -3.28
C GLY A 15 -8.84 1.14 -3.61
N TYR A 16 -8.10 0.06 -3.70
CA TYR A 16 -8.63 -1.29 -3.84
C TYR A 16 -8.42 -2.06 -2.54
N GLN A 17 -9.41 -2.87 -2.16
CA GLN A 17 -9.27 -3.86 -1.09
C GLN A 17 -9.27 -5.26 -1.70
N LEU A 18 -8.27 -6.04 -1.33
CA LEU A 18 -8.04 -7.38 -1.87
C LEU A 18 -7.50 -8.31 -0.77
N HIS A 19 -7.50 -9.61 -1.07
CA HIS A 19 -6.84 -10.61 -0.24
C HIS A 19 -5.32 -10.41 -0.30
N CYS A 20 -4.67 -10.44 0.85
CA CYS A 20 -3.24 -10.38 0.91
C CYS A 20 -2.64 -11.68 0.35
N PRO A 21 -1.69 -11.62 -0.60
CA PRO A 21 -1.06 -12.82 -1.12
C PRO A 21 0.04 -13.36 -0.18
N ALA A 22 0.52 -12.56 0.77
CA ALA A 22 1.60 -12.94 1.70
C ALA A 22 1.12 -13.83 2.86
N HIS A 23 -0.19 -14.03 3.02
CA HIS A 23 -0.76 -14.98 3.98
C HIS A 23 -2.04 -15.61 3.43
N SER A 24 -2.47 -16.72 4.03
CA SER A 24 -3.78 -17.32 3.72
C SER A 24 -4.89 -16.44 4.27
N ASP A 25 -5.42 -15.57 3.41
CA ASP A 25 -6.39 -14.56 3.78
C ASP A 25 -7.83 -15.03 3.54
N LYS A 26 -8.72 -14.84 4.54
CA LYS A 26 -10.14 -15.23 4.44
C LYS A 26 -11.08 -14.06 4.14
N ARG A 27 -10.58 -12.82 4.27
CA ARG A 27 -11.31 -11.57 4.03
C ARG A 27 -10.32 -10.59 3.42
N ALA A 28 -10.76 -9.67 2.56
CA ALA A 28 -9.86 -8.68 1.97
C ALA A 28 -9.15 -7.85 3.07
N SER A 29 -7.90 -8.19 3.38
CA SER A 29 -7.10 -7.54 4.43
C SER A 29 -6.01 -6.61 3.88
N LEU A 30 -5.77 -6.63 2.57
CA LEU A 30 -4.81 -5.78 1.90
C LEU A 30 -5.51 -4.58 1.27
N SER A 31 -5.13 -3.39 1.73
CA SER A 31 -5.51 -2.13 1.13
C SER A 31 -4.37 -1.67 0.20
N VAL A 32 -4.73 -1.34 -1.04
CA VAL A 32 -3.83 -0.79 -2.05
C VAL A 32 -4.34 0.59 -2.42
N THR A 33 -3.53 1.63 -2.25
CA THR A 33 -3.89 2.99 -2.65
C THR A 33 -2.81 3.57 -3.55
N GLN A 34 -3.21 4.40 -4.50
CA GLN A 34 -2.29 5.17 -5.34
C GLN A 34 -2.57 6.66 -5.11
N ASP A 35 -1.56 7.47 -4.83
CA ASP A 35 -1.77 8.91 -4.69
C ASP A 35 -1.59 9.67 -6.02
N GLU A 36 -1.88 10.98 -6.00
CA GLU A 36 -1.85 11.87 -7.18
C GLU A 36 -0.48 11.95 -7.86
N THR A 37 0.60 11.65 -7.15
CA THR A 37 1.98 11.63 -7.66
C THR A 37 2.33 10.29 -8.34
N GLY A 38 1.44 9.29 -8.26
CA GLY A 38 1.68 7.95 -8.80
C GLY A 38 2.36 6.98 -7.85
N LYS A 39 2.56 7.35 -6.58
CA LYS A 39 3.07 6.42 -5.56
C LYS A 39 1.97 5.47 -5.09
N ILE A 40 2.33 4.20 -4.99
CA ILE A 40 1.48 3.09 -4.55
C ILE A 40 1.84 2.72 -3.12
N LEU A 41 0.82 2.63 -2.26
CA LEU A 41 0.94 2.21 -0.87
C LEU A 41 0.21 0.89 -0.66
N PHE A 42 0.90 -0.07 -0.05
CA PHE A 42 0.32 -1.31 0.42
C PHE A 42 0.21 -1.29 1.94
N HIS A 43 -0.95 -1.70 2.44
CA HIS A 43 -1.18 -1.88 3.86
C HIS A 43 -1.98 -3.14 4.12
N CYS A 44 -1.35 -4.14 4.73
CA CYS A 44 -2.02 -5.34 5.19
C CYS A 44 -2.43 -5.17 6.65
N HIS A 45 -3.74 -5.15 6.91
CA HIS A 45 -4.29 -5.02 8.25
C HIS A 45 -4.08 -6.26 9.14
N ALA A 46 -3.68 -7.41 8.55
CA ALA A 46 -3.32 -8.62 9.27
C ALA A 46 -1.87 -8.61 9.80
N GLY A 47 -1.05 -7.63 9.41
CA GLY A 47 0.32 -7.48 9.90
C GLY A 47 1.42 -8.08 9.03
N CYS A 48 1.15 -8.40 7.76
CA CYS A 48 2.21 -8.83 6.84
C CYS A 48 3.28 -7.76 6.66
N ASN A 49 4.53 -8.20 6.55
CA ASN A 49 5.62 -7.30 6.23
C ASN A 49 5.50 -6.86 4.76
N PHE A 50 5.78 -5.57 4.52
CA PHE A 50 5.85 -4.99 3.18
C PHE A 50 6.82 -5.75 2.26
N LYS A 51 7.95 -6.24 2.80
CA LYS A 51 8.94 -7.00 2.04
C LYS A 51 8.40 -8.34 1.54
N ASP A 52 7.67 -9.06 2.39
CA ASP A 52 7.04 -10.33 2.02
C ASP A 52 5.97 -10.12 0.95
N LEU A 53 5.22 -9.03 1.07
CA LEU A 53 4.20 -8.65 0.10
C LEU A 53 4.81 -8.34 -1.27
N CYS A 54 5.90 -7.58 -1.30
CA CYS A 54 6.66 -7.32 -2.53
C CYS A 54 7.26 -8.60 -3.12
N TRP A 55 7.77 -9.48 -2.26
CA TRP A 55 8.36 -10.76 -2.68
C TRP A 55 7.32 -11.66 -3.34
N THR A 56 6.17 -11.86 -2.71
CA THR A 56 5.09 -12.72 -3.26
C THR A 56 4.51 -12.15 -4.55
N LEU A 57 4.40 -10.83 -4.66
CA LEU A 57 3.94 -10.17 -5.89
C LEU A 57 5.03 -10.08 -6.97
N ASN A 58 6.26 -10.48 -6.66
CA ASN A 58 7.42 -10.37 -7.55
C ASN A 58 7.63 -8.94 -8.09
N ILE A 59 7.44 -7.95 -7.23
CA ILE A 59 7.61 -6.53 -7.52
C ILE A 59 8.74 -5.96 -6.69
N LYS A 60 9.50 -5.04 -7.29
CA LYS A 60 10.53 -4.31 -6.54
C LYS A 60 9.90 -3.13 -5.81
N PRO A 61 10.29 -2.83 -4.56
CA PRO A 61 9.81 -1.65 -3.84
C PRO A 61 9.92 -0.35 -4.63
N GLN A 62 10.97 -0.21 -5.45
CA GLN A 62 11.21 0.96 -6.29
C GLN A 62 10.11 1.19 -7.34
N GLN A 63 9.39 0.16 -7.77
CA GLN A 63 8.30 0.28 -8.73
C GLN A 63 7.02 0.84 -8.11
N LEU A 64 6.96 0.94 -6.79
CA LEU A 64 5.82 1.51 -6.07
C LEU A 64 5.94 3.02 -5.89
N PHE A 65 7.07 3.60 -6.29
CA PHE A 65 7.30 5.04 -6.22
C PHE A 65 7.46 5.58 -7.64
N PRO A 66 6.95 6.78 -7.94
CA PRO A 66 7.20 7.43 -9.20
C PRO A 66 8.71 7.62 -9.38
N GLN A 67 9.22 7.29 -10.57
CA GLN A 67 10.62 7.54 -10.90
C GLN A 67 10.79 9.05 -11.10
N THR A 68 11.45 9.71 -10.17
CA THR A 68 11.92 11.08 -10.39
C THR A 68 13.09 11.01 -11.36
N SER A 69 12.88 11.48 -12.59
CA SER A 69 13.90 11.58 -13.62
C SER A 69 14.86 12.74 -13.39
#